data_AF-A0A839V0A8-F1
#
_entry.id   AF-A0A839V0A8-F1
#
_cell.length_a   1.000
_cell.length_b   1.000
_cell.length_c   1.000
_cell.angle_alpha   90.00
_cell.angle_beta   90.00
_cell.angle_gamma   90.00
#
_symmetry.space_group_name_H-M   'P 1'
#
loop_
_entity.id
_entity.type
_entity.pdbx_description
1 polymer ?
#
loop_
_entity_poly.entity_id
_entity_poly.type
_entity_poly.pdbx_seq_one_letter_code
_entity_poly.pdbx_strand_id
1 'polypeptide(L)' 'MSSRMSFEICRTLTQLIRQLLGAGEREAQTHVLAEGCVYRVAVSLEPVPVDHLRDVINRYQ' A
#
# COMPACT_ATOMS: atom_id res chain seq x y z
N MET A 1 13.72 -10.05 12.08
CA MET A 1 13.86 -8.60 11.94
C MET A 1 12.50 -8.03 11.57
N SER A 2 11.78 -7.42 12.51
CA SER A 2 10.58 -6.66 12.18
C SER A 2 11.04 -5.37 11.53
N SER A 3 11.09 -5.33 10.20
CA SER A 3 11.36 -4.09 9.47
C SER A 3 10.14 -3.20 9.65
N ARG A 4 10.20 -2.30 10.64
CA ARG A 4 9.21 -1.23 10.74
C ARG A 4 9.41 -0.37 9.50
N MET A 5 8.49 -0.45 8.54
CA MET A 5 8.45 0.48 7.41
C MET A 5 8.56 1.90 7.97
N SER A 6 9.48 2.70 7.43
CA SER A 6 9.63 4.07 7.87
C SER A 6 8.34 4.86 7.58
N PHE A 7 8.07 5.90 8.35
CA PHE A 7 6.92 6.77 8.12
C PHE A 7 6.91 7.35 6.69
N GLU A 8 8.08 7.62 6.13
CA GLU A 8 8.22 8.12 4.76
C GLU A 8 7.75 7.08 3.73
N ILE A 9 8.12 5.81 3.91
CA ILE A 9 7.64 4.72 3.05
C ILE A 9 6.11 4.58 3.16
N CYS A 10 5.55 4.61 4.38
CA CYS A 10 4.11 4.57 4.58
C CYS A 10 3.39 5.75 3.89
N ARG A 11 3.97 6.95 3.96
CA ARG A 11 3.43 8.16 3.30
C ARG A 11 3.46 8.02 1.78
N THR A 12 4.58 7.58 1.21
CA THR A 12 4.73 7.40 -0.24
C THR A 12 3.78 6.33 -0.77
N LEU A 13 3.66 5.19 -0.09
CA LEU A 13 2.69 4.14 -0.44
C LEU A 13 1.25 4.66 -0.35
N THR A 14 0.92 5.45 0.68
CA THR A 14 -0.40 6.08 0.81
C THR A 14 -0.71 7.03 -0.35
N GLN A 15 0.27 7.81 -0.80
CA GLN A 15 0.10 8.70 -1.95
C GLN A 15 -0.13 7.93 -3.25
N LEU A 16 0.65 6.88 -3.49
CA LEU A 16 0.48 5.99 -4.64
C LEU A 16 -0.93 5.36 -4.65
N ILE A 17 -1.37 4.81 -3.52
CA ILE A 17 -2.71 4.22 -3.37
C ILE A 17 -3.80 5.24 -3.71
N ARG A 18 -3.69 6.50 -3.23
CA ARG A 18 -4.66 7.56 -3.56
C ARG A 18 -4.68 7.89 -5.05
N GLN A 19 -3.54 7.89 -5.72
CA GLN A 19 -3.48 8.14 -7.16
C GLN A 19 -4.18 7.03 -7.94
N LEU A 20 -4.01 5.77 -7.54
CA LEU A 20 -4.70 4.63 -8.17
C LEU A 20 -6.22 4.71 -7.99
N LEU A 21 -6.68 4.98 -6.77
CA LEU A 21 -8.10 5.20 -6.50
C LEU A 21 -8.67 6.36 -7.32
N GLY A 22 -7.94 7.47 -7.44
CA GLY A 22 -8.35 8.63 -8.23
C GLY A 22 -8.40 8.36 -9.73
N ALA A 23 -7.55 7.47 -10.23
CA ALA A 23 -7.52 7.03 -11.63
C ALA A 23 -8.55 5.93 -11.95
N GLY A 24 -9.23 5.37 -10.93
CA GLY A 24 -10.08 4.19 -11.10
C GLY A 24 -9.29 2.90 -11.35
N GLU A 25 -7.97 2.92 -11.14
CA GLU A 25 -7.10 1.77 -11.28
C GLU A 25 -7.05 0.98 -9.96
N ARG A 26 -6.98 -0.35 -10.08
CA ARG A 26 -6.86 -1.25 -8.92
C ARG A 26 -5.50 -1.86 -8.77
N GLU A 27 -4.62 -1.68 -9.74
CA GLU A 27 -3.29 -2.27 -9.73
C GLU A 27 -2.26 -1.27 -10.25
N ALA A 28 -1.07 -1.31 -9.69
CA ALA A 28 0.07 -0.55 -10.17
C ALA A 28 1.35 -1.36 -10.07
N GLN A 29 2.24 -1.14 -11.03
CA GLN A 29 3.61 -1.60 -10.95
C GLN A 29 4.52 -0.38 -11.02
N THR A 30 5.41 -0.24 -10.05
CA THR A 30 6.34 0.89 -9.98
C THR A 30 7.70 0.44 -9.46
N HIS A 31 8.65 1.36 -9.49
CA HIS A 31 9.98 1.18 -8.93
C HIS A 31 10.18 2.18 -7.78
N VAL A 32 10.79 1.71 -6.69
CA VAL A 32 11.14 2.56 -5.55
C VAL A 32 12.64 2.48 -5.32
N LEU A 33 13.28 3.63 -5.13
CA LEU A 33 14.67 3.71 -4.70
C LEU A 33 14.70 3.82 -3.17
N ALA A 34 15.31 2.86 -2.50
CA ALA A 34 15.48 2.85 -1.05
C ALA A 34 16.87 2.27 -0.70
N GLU A 35 17.56 2.90 0.26
CA GLU A 35 18.90 2.45 0.72
C GLU A 35 19.92 2.25 -0.43
N GLY A 36 19.81 3.02 -1.51
CA GLY A 36 20.67 2.91 -2.70
C GLY A 36 20.31 1.78 -3.66
N CYS A 37 19.23 1.03 -3.39
CA CYS A 37 18.74 -0.08 -4.21
C CYS A 37 17.41 0.27 -4.89
N VAL A 38 17.21 -0.24 -6.11
CA VAL A 38 15.93 -0.13 -6.83
C VAL A 38 15.11 -1.40 -6.62
N TYR A 39 13.90 -1.24 -6.08
CA TYR A 39 12.97 -2.33 -5.85
C TYR A 39 11.80 -2.25 -6.82
N ARG A 40 11.38 -3.40 -7.37
CA ARG A 40 10.10 -3.53 -8.08
C ARG A 40 8.99 -3.68 -7.06
N VAL A 41 7.95 -2.87 -7.18
CA VAL A 41 6.79 -2.86 -6.29
C VAL A 41 5.53 -3.05 -7.12
N ALA A 42 4.71 -4.02 -6.74
CA ALA A 42 3.36 -4.19 -7.24
C ALA A 42 2.37 -3.87 -6.11
N VAL A 43 1.36 -3.05 -6.39
CA VAL A 43 0.29 -2.70 -5.46
C VAL A 43 -1.03 -3.12 -6.09
N SER A 44 -1.85 -3.86 -5.35
CA SER A 44 -3.23 -4.17 -5.71
C SER A 44 -4.20 -3.62 -4.67
N LEU A 45 -5.36 -3.14 -5.12
CA LEU A 45 -6.45 -2.63 -4.32
C LEU A 45 -7.64 -3.56 -4.46
N GLU A 46 -7.81 -4.41 -3.46
CA GLU A 46 -8.95 -5.30 -3.36
C GLU A 46 -10.02 -4.67 -2.48
N PRO A 47 -11.28 -4.53 -2.96
CA PRO A 47 -12.35 -4.01 -2.14
C PRO A 47 -12.65 -4.99 -1.01
N VAL A 48 -12.69 -4.47 0.22
CA VAL A 48 -13.11 -5.25 1.38
C VAL A 48 -14.64 -5.34 1.37
N PRO A 49 -15.23 -6.56 1.39
CA PRO A 49 -16.68 -6.71 1.53
C PRO A 49 -17.16 -6.06 2.82
N VAL A 50 -18.31 -5.39 2.76
CA VAL A 50 -18.85 -4.61 3.90
C VAL A 50 -18.97 -5.47 5.16
N ASP A 51 -19.42 -6.72 5.01
CA ASP A 51 -19.62 -7.66 6.12
C ASP A 51 -18.30 -8.03 6.83
N HIS A 52 -17.16 -7.84 6.17
CA HIS A 52 -15.83 -8.18 6.67
C HIS A 52 -15.04 -6.96 7.17
N LEU A 53 -15.56 -5.74 7.02
CA LEU A 53 -14.83 -4.51 7.38
C LEU A 53 -14.36 -4.50 8.84
N ARG A 54 -15.23 -4.94 9.75
CA ARG A 54 -14.94 -4.93 11.19
C ARG A 54 -13.78 -5.88 11.53
N ASP A 55 -13.76 -7.06 10.92
CA ASP A 55 -12.71 -8.05 11.12
C ASP A 55 -11.37 -7.57 10.57
N VAL A 56 -11.39 -6.90 9.41
CA VAL A 56 -10.18 -6.34 8.80
C VAL A 56 -9.60 -5.23 9.68
N ILE A 57 -10.43 -4.31 10.18
CA ILE A 57 -9.98 -3.21 11.06
C ILE A 57 -9.37 -3.77 12.36
N ASN A 58 -10.00 -4.78 12.96
CA ASN A 58 -9.54 -5.36 14.23
C ASN A 58 -8.19 -6.09 14.14
N ARG A 59 -7.75 -6.50 12.94
CA ARG A 59 -6.42 -7.14 12.75
C ARG A 59 -5.24 -6.17 12.84
N TYR A 60 -5.49 -4.86 12.73
CA TYR A 60 -4.46 -3.82 12.78
C TYR A 60 -4.33 -3.15 14.16
N GLN A 61 -5.14 -3.57 15.14
CA GLN A 61 -5.04 -3.16 16.55
C GLN A 61 -4.00 -4.01 17.27
#